data_AF-A0A948Q748-F1
#
_entry.id   AF-A0A948Q748-F1
#
_cell.length_a   1.000
_cell.length_b   1.000
_cell.length_c   1.000
_cell.angle_alpha   90.00
_cell.angle_beta   90.00
_cell.angle_gamma   90.00
#
_symmetry.space_group_name_H-M   'P 1'
#
loop_
_entity.id
_entity.type
_entity.pdbx_description
1 polymer ?
#
loop_
_entity_poly.entity_id
_entity_poly.type
_entity_poly.pdbx_seq_one_letter_code
_entity_poly.pdbx_strand_id
1 'polypeptide(L)'
;MPLPFDKLDPRDQEKVQAELRAILREPDRRVAERRRRALARTLRPDYPDVADWVEDDAPATRTEQDHPVLAGLPINKQKVDALRDRTVLIKYGGNAMVDEALKQEVIADICILKSLGAVPVVVHGGGPAISKLLGEVGLESRFIAGHRKTDRRVMGYVEMALSGKVNSEIVKLIGFHGFKSVGISGKDGGLVTARKRIHRVREGGKVRRSDLGQVGDVESIQPDLVHTLAEGGYIPVIAPIGVGDDLEDYNINADMFAGHMAAALDAAAMVALTDVDGLLLDKDDPATLIPEITAHAAHEESGRIIQGGMIPKVEACLAALEGGVPRAHIVNGMTPHSLLTVLLTDRKCGTTITGGMTDTQEA
;
A
#
# COMPACT_ATOMS: atom_id res chain seq x y z
N MET A 1 -15.92 -7.24 -23.10
CA MET A 1 -17.22 -7.38 -23.82
C MET A 1 -17.12 -8.54 -24.82
N PRO A 2 -18.16 -9.35 -25.06
CA PRO A 2 -18.15 -10.23 -26.22
C PRO A 2 -18.15 -9.36 -27.48
N LEU A 3 -17.22 -9.64 -28.40
CA LEU A 3 -17.06 -8.93 -29.65
C LEU A 3 -18.35 -9.04 -30.48
N PRO A 4 -18.84 -7.96 -31.12
CA PRO A 4 -19.94 -8.06 -32.08
C PRO A 4 -19.41 -8.68 -33.38
N PHE A 5 -19.14 -9.98 -33.34
CA PHE A 5 -18.61 -10.82 -34.44
C PHE A 5 -19.46 -10.71 -35.72
N ASP A 6 -20.73 -10.41 -35.53
CA ASP A 6 -21.77 -10.28 -36.54
C ASP A 6 -21.49 -9.15 -37.56
N LYS A 7 -20.55 -8.25 -37.25
CA LYS A 7 -20.14 -7.13 -38.11
C LYS A 7 -18.96 -7.44 -39.04
N LEU A 8 -18.25 -8.55 -38.86
CA LEU A 8 -17.14 -8.96 -39.72
C LEU A 8 -17.65 -9.69 -40.97
N ASP A 9 -17.00 -9.51 -42.12
CA ASP A 9 -17.21 -10.36 -43.29
C ASP A 9 -16.98 -11.84 -42.92
N PRO A 10 -17.87 -12.76 -43.33
CA PRO A 10 -17.75 -14.19 -43.03
C PRO A 10 -16.38 -14.80 -43.36
N ARG A 11 -15.66 -14.27 -44.35
CA ARG A 11 -14.33 -14.76 -44.76
C ARG A 11 -13.21 -14.34 -43.80
N ASP A 12 -13.41 -13.26 -43.05
CA ASP A 12 -12.45 -12.76 -42.07
C ASP A 12 -12.73 -13.30 -40.66
N GLN A 13 -13.98 -13.69 -40.38
CA GLN A 13 -14.40 -14.26 -39.09
C GLN A 13 -13.54 -15.48 -38.69
N GLU A 14 -13.30 -16.41 -39.60
CA GLU A 14 -12.56 -17.64 -39.29
C GLU A 14 -11.09 -17.37 -38.96
N LYS A 15 -10.44 -16.46 -39.71
CA LYS A 15 -9.05 -16.05 -39.47
C LYS A 15 -8.91 -15.28 -38.16
N VAL A 16 -9.81 -14.34 -37.90
CA VAL A 16 -9.82 -13.55 -36.66
C VAL A 16 -10.08 -14.45 -35.45
N GLN A 17 -11.00 -15.42 -35.54
CA GLN A 17 -11.25 -16.39 -34.47
C GLN A 17 -10.03 -17.28 -34.21
N ALA A 18 -9.34 -17.75 -35.25
CA ALA A 18 -8.15 -18.56 -35.10
C ALA A 18 -7.03 -17.80 -34.37
N GLU A 19 -6.79 -16.54 -34.75
CA GLU A 19 -5.75 -15.71 -34.11
C GLU A 19 -6.13 -15.33 -32.67
N LEU A 20 -7.40 -14.99 -32.40
CA LEU A 20 -7.87 -14.74 -31.02
C LEU A 20 -7.73 -15.97 -30.12
N ARG A 21 -8.04 -17.17 -30.62
CA ARG A 21 -7.82 -18.41 -29.87
C ARG A 21 -6.35 -18.67 -29.61
N ALA A 22 -5.47 -18.32 -30.55
CA ALA A 22 -4.02 -18.42 -30.36
C ALA A 22 -3.53 -17.42 -29.29
N ILE A 23 -4.00 -16.18 -29.34
CA ILE A 23 -3.70 -15.14 -28.34
C ILE A 23 -4.18 -15.55 -26.94
N LEU A 24 -5.37 -16.13 -26.81
CA LEU A 24 -5.91 -16.60 -25.52
C LEU A 24 -5.13 -17.80 -24.95
N ARG A 25 -4.41 -18.54 -25.80
CA ARG A 25 -3.58 -19.69 -25.40
C ARG A 25 -2.11 -19.32 -25.22
N GLU A 26 -1.74 -18.07 -25.45
CA GLU A 26 -0.36 -17.59 -25.33
C GLU A 26 0.00 -17.41 -23.85
N PRO A 27 0.98 -18.18 -23.32
CA PRO A 27 1.38 -18.09 -21.91
C PRO A 27 2.12 -16.78 -21.57
N ASP A 28 2.82 -16.17 -22.53
CA ASP A 28 3.48 -14.88 -22.32
C ASP A 28 2.53 -13.71 -22.59
N ARG A 29 2.09 -13.02 -21.52
CA ARG A 29 1.18 -11.87 -21.62
C ARG A 29 1.69 -10.74 -22.51
N ARG A 30 3.01 -10.49 -22.55
CA ARG A 30 3.60 -9.43 -23.41
C ARG A 30 3.57 -9.83 -24.88
N VAL A 31 3.64 -11.13 -25.18
CA VAL A 31 3.47 -11.66 -26.54
C VAL A 31 2.00 -11.64 -26.93
N ALA A 32 1.12 -12.09 -26.04
CA ALA A 32 -0.33 -12.07 -26.24
C ALA A 32 -0.84 -10.65 -26.56
N GLU A 33 -0.38 -9.66 -25.80
CA GLU A 33 -0.79 -8.27 -26.00
C GLU A 33 -0.21 -7.63 -27.27
N ARG A 34 1.05 -7.94 -27.61
CA ARG A 34 1.64 -7.52 -28.90
C ARG A 34 0.87 -8.10 -30.09
N ARG A 35 0.50 -9.38 -30.03
CA ARG A 35 -0.30 -10.04 -31.06
C ARG A 35 -1.72 -9.47 -31.14
N ARG A 36 -2.35 -9.17 -30.00
CA ARG A 36 -3.66 -8.49 -29.95
C ARG A 36 -3.62 -7.11 -30.61
N ARG A 37 -2.60 -6.30 -30.32
CA ARG A 37 -2.39 -4.98 -30.95
C ARG A 37 -2.12 -5.09 -32.45
N ALA A 38 -1.36 -6.10 -32.89
CA ALA A 38 -1.10 -6.34 -34.30
C ALA A 38 -2.38 -6.72 -35.05
N LEU A 39 -3.19 -7.63 -34.49
CA LEU A 39 -4.47 -8.05 -35.06
C LEU A 39 -5.43 -6.87 -35.26
N ALA A 40 -5.56 -5.98 -34.27
CA ALA A 40 -6.43 -4.82 -34.41
C ALA A 40 -5.92 -3.78 -35.41
N ARG A 41 -4.60 -3.59 -35.54
CA ARG A 41 -4.05 -2.73 -36.59
C ARG A 41 -4.37 -3.24 -37.99
N THR A 42 -4.36 -4.56 -38.18
CA THR A 42 -4.73 -5.19 -39.45
C THR A 42 -6.22 -5.01 -39.76
N LEU A 43 -7.10 -5.06 -38.76
CA LEU A 43 -8.55 -4.94 -38.93
C LEU A 43 -9.04 -3.49 -39.02
N ARG A 44 -8.28 -2.53 -38.49
CA ARG A 44 -8.67 -1.10 -38.41
C ARG A 44 -9.11 -0.45 -39.73
N PRO A 45 -8.47 -0.72 -40.90
CA PRO A 45 -8.87 -0.08 -42.16
C PRO A 45 -10.30 -0.46 -42.59
N ASP A 46 -10.70 -1.70 -42.35
CA ASP A 46 -11.98 -2.25 -42.79
C ASP A 46 -13.05 -2.17 -41.69
N TYR A 47 -12.62 -2.15 -40.43
CA TYR A 47 -13.47 -2.14 -39.25
C TYR A 47 -12.92 -1.14 -38.21
N PRO A 48 -13.21 0.16 -38.36
CA PRO A 48 -12.62 1.21 -37.52
C PRO A 48 -13.02 1.09 -36.03
N ASP A 49 -14.20 0.56 -35.73
CA ASP A 49 -14.71 0.29 -34.38
C ASP A 49 -13.93 -0.84 -33.64
N VAL A 50 -13.02 -1.54 -34.34
CA VAL A 50 -12.15 -2.58 -33.76
C VAL A 50 -11.03 -1.99 -32.90
N ALA A 51 -10.71 -0.70 -33.09
CA ALA A 51 -9.75 0.00 -32.24
C ALA A 51 -10.18 -0.02 -30.77
N ASP A 52 -11.49 0.11 -30.51
CA ASP A 52 -12.10 0.07 -29.19
C ASP A 52 -12.06 -1.35 -28.56
N TRP A 53 -11.68 -2.38 -29.32
CA TRP A 53 -11.55 -3.76 -28.83
C TRP A 53 -10.19 -4.05 -28.19
N VAL A 54 -9.20 -3.18 -28.41
CA VAL A 54 -7.84 -3.31 -27.86
C VAL A 54 -7.62 -2.38 -26.67
N GLU A 55 -8.48 -1.38 -26.51
CA GLU A 55 -8.53 -0.55 -25.32
C GLU A 55 -9.35 -1.26 -24.23
N ASP A 56 -8.73 -2.26 -23.60
CA ASP A 56 -9.20 -2.77 -22.31
C ASP A 56 -8.75 -1.76 -21.25
N ASP A 57 -9.59 -0.78 -20.92
CA ASP A 57 -9.57 0.08 -19.71
C ASP A 57 -8.18 0.40 -19.11
N ALA A 58 -7.16 0.66 -19.93
CA ALA A 58 -6.03 1.44 -19.51
C ALA A 58 -6.60 2.87 -19.47
N PRO A 59 -6.75 3.51 -18.29
CA PRO A 59 -7.19 4.90 -18.27
C PRO A 59 -6.28 5.63 -19.24
N ALA A 60 -6.91 6.30 -20.24
CA ALA A 60 -6.22 7.03 -21.29
C ALA A 60 -4.94 7.61 -20.69
N THR A 61 -3.79 7.17 -21.17
CA THR A 61 -2.49 7.62 -20.65
C THR A 61 -2.39 9.12 -20.92
N ARG A 62 -3.02 9.92 -20.05
CA ARG A 62 -2.66 11.30 -19.84
C ARG A 62 -1.18 11.22 -19.56
N THR A 63 -0.42 11.83 -20.45
CA THR A 63 1.02 11.88 -20.27
C THR A 63 1.29 12.50 -18.89
N GLU A 64 2.44 12.20 -18.28
CA GLU A 64 2.90 12.80 -17.02
C GLU A 64 2.67 14.33 -16.95
N GLN A 65 2.59 14.99 -18.10
CA GLN A 65 2.44 16.43 -18.29
C GLN A 65 0.99 16.96 -18.26
N ASP A 66 -0.03 16.11 -18.40
CA ASP A 66 -1.43 16.56 -18.48
C ASP A 66 -2.20 16.50 -17.15
N HIS A 67 -1.60 15.93 -16.10
CA HIS A 67 -2.24 15.83 -14.79
C HIS A 67 -1.97 17.11 -13.97
N PRO A 68 -2.99 17.89 -13.56
CA PRO A 68 -2.80 19.18 -12.88
C PRO A 68 -1.90 19.12 -11.63
N VAL A 69 -2.02 18.04 -10.86
CA VAL A 69 -1.15 17.78 -9.69
C VAL A 69 0.31 17.59 -10.10
N LEU A 70 0.58 16.80 -11.14
CA LEU A 70 1.95 16.53 -11.59
C LEU A 70 2.61 17.78 -12.18
N ALA A 71 1.83 18.62 -12.89
CA ALA A 71 2.30 19.90 -13.41
C ALA A 71 2.75 20.88 -12.31
N GLY A 72 2.20 20.76 -11.09
CA GLY A 72 2.58 21.57 -9.93
C GLY A 72 3.82 21.06 -9.17
N LEU A 73 4.33 19.88 -9.51
CA LEU A 73 5.45 19.23 -8.82
C LEU A 73 6.70 19.21 -9.72
N PRO A 74 7.91 19.42 -9.18
CA PRO A 74 9.15 19.28 -9.94
C PRO A 74 9.50 17.78 -10.08
N ILE A 75 8.78 17.10 -10.98
CA ILE A 75 8.92 15.66 -11.19
C ILE A 75 10.34 15.31 -11.67
N ASN A 76 10.97 14.37 -10.97
CA ASN A 76 12.20 13.73 -11.36
C ASN A 76 11.87 12.44 -12.13
N LYS A 77 12.13 12.45 -13.44
CA LYS A 77 11.85 11.32 -14.33
C LYS A 77 12.57 10.03 -13.94
N GLN A 78 13.80 10.10 -13.44
CA GLN A 78 14.55 8.90 -13.03
C GLN A 78 13.86 8.21 -11.84
N LYS A 79 13.30 8.99 -10.91
CA LYS A 79 12.51 8.44 -9.79
C LYS A 79 11.21 7.80 -10.27
N VAL A 80 10.52 8.41 -11.23
CA VAL A 80 9.32 7.82 -11.85
C VAL A 80 9.67 6.49 -12.51
N ASP A 81 10.72 6.48 -13.35
CA ASP A 81 11.14 5.28 -14.09
C ASP A 81 11.60 4.15 -13.14
N ALA A 82 12.25 4.48 -12.02
CA ALA A 82 12.65 3.51 -11.00
C ALA A 82 11.47 2.83 -10.28
N LEU A 83 10.27 3.43 -10.32
CA LEU A 83 9.06 2.88 -9.69
C LEU A 83 8.14 2.14 -10.68
N ARG A 84 8.38 2.23 -11.99
CA ARG A 84 7.58 1.52 -13.01
C ARG A 84 7.65 0.01 -12.79
N ASP A 85 6.50 -0.65 -12.83
CA ASP A 85 6.32 -2.08 -12.57
C ASP A 85 6.84 -2.56 -11.20
N ARG A 86 7.16 -1.64 -10.27
CA ARG A 86 7.64 -1.95 -8.93
C ARG A 86 6.56 -1.71 -7.88
N THR A 87 6.55 -2.56 -6.85
CA THR A 87 5.65 -2.41 -5.72
C THR A 87 6.03 -1.21 -4.87
N VAL A 88 5.04 -0.38 -4.53
CA VAL A 88 5.16 0.69 -3.53
C VAL A 88 4.18 0.40 -2.42
N LEU A 89 4.67 0.09 -1.23
CA LEU A 89 3.81 -0.17 -0.10
C LEU A 89 3.49 1.11 0.67
N ILE A 90 2.22 1.40 0.83
CA ILE A 90 1.73 2.64 1.42
C ILE A 90 0.96 2.28 2.68
N LYS A 91 1.55 2.58 3.85
CA LYS A 91 0.84 2.52 5.11
C LYS A 91 0.00 3.78 5.25
N TYR A 92 -1.30 3.62 5.07
CA TYR A 92 -2.26 4.71 5.19
C TYR A 92 -2.88 4.76 6.59
N GLY A 93 -2.62 5.83 7.33
CA GLY A 93 -3.11 5.99 8.70
C GLY A 93 -3.09 7.45 9.16
N GLY A 94 -3.47 7.68 10.42
CA GLY A 94 -3.50 9.01 11.01
C GLY A 94 -4.78 9.80 10.69
N ASN A 95 -4.74 11.09 10.96
CA ASN A 95 -5.76 12.09 10.69
C ASN A 95 -6.08 12.23 9.20
N ALA A 96 -5.16 11.87 8.31
CA ALA A 96 -5.40 11.81 6.87
C ALA A 96 -6.53 10.83 6.47
N MET A 97 -6.97 9.94 7.36
CA MET A 97 -8.14 9.07 7.15
C MET A 97 -9.45 9.63 7.76
N VAL A 98 -9.36 10.72 8.53
CA VAL A 98 -10.52 11.30 9.24
C VAL A 98 -11.11 12.44 8.42
N ASP A 99 -10.26 13.32 7.89
CA ASP A 99 -10.68 14.42 7.04
C ASP A 99 -11.04 13.94 5.62
N GLU A 100 -12.23 14.32 5.13
CA GLU A 100 -12.72 13.87 3.82
C GLU A 100 -11.91 14.45 2.66
N ALA A 101 -11.43 15.69 2.75
CA ALA A 101 -10.64 16.31 1.68
C ALA A 101 -9.26 15.64 1.60
N LEU A 102 -8.59 15.45 2.73
CA LEU A 102 -7.30 14.75 2.80
C LEU A 102 -7.43 13.30 2.32
N LYS A 103 -8.53 12.61 2.62
CA LYS A 103 -8.81 11.28 2.07
C LYS A 103 -8.83 11.28 0.56
N GLN A 104 -9.56 12.20 -0.06
CA GLN A 104 -9.64 12.30 -1.52
C GLN A 104 -8.26 12.59 -2.13
N GLU A 105 -7.49 13.48 -1.53
CA GLU A 105 -6.14 13.85 -2.01
C GLU A 105 -5.17 12.65 -1.96
N VAL A 106 -5.10 11.95 -0.82
CA VAL A 106 -4.20 10.79 -0.67
C VAL A 106 -4.60 9.66 -1.62
N ILE A 107 -5.90 9.40 -1.79
CA ILE A 107 -6.36 8.37 -2.74
C ILE A 107 -6.06 8.78 -4.19
N ALA A 108 -6.22 10.06 -4.53
CA ALA A 108 -5.84 10.57 -5.84
C ALA A 108 -4.35 10.37 -6.11
N ASP A 109 -3.48 10.63 -5.12
CA ASP A 109 -2.04 10.37 -5.23
C ASP A 109 -1.72 8.89 -5.50
N ILE A 110 -2.38 7.97 -4.78
CA ILE A 110 -2.23 6.52 -4.99
C ILE A 110 -2.64 6.14 -6.43
N CYS A 111 -3.72 6.72 -6.93
CA CYS A 111 -4.21 6.51 -8.29
C CYS A 111 -3.24 7.08 -9.35
N ILE A 112 -2.63 8.23 -9.08
CA ILE A 112 -1.58 8.81 -9.92
C ILE A 112 -0.35 7.91 -9.97
N LEU A 113 0.10 7.35 -8.85
CA LEU A 113 1.20 6.37 -8.86
C LEU A 113 0.87 5.17 -9.75
N LYS A 114 -0.37 4.65 -9.68
CA LYS A 114 -0.82 3.56 -10.55
C LYS A 114 -0.82 3.95 -12.03
N SER A 115 -1.26 5.16 -12.37
CA SER A 115 -1.28 5.63 -13.77
C SER A 115 0.13 5.85 -14.35
N LEU A 116 1.10 6.16 -13.48
CA LEU A 116 2.52 6.26 -13.85
C LEU A 116 3.21 4.89 -13.99
N GLY A 117 2.49 3.80 -13.70
CA GLY A 117 2.98 2.43 -13.86
C GLY A 117 3.55 1.80 -12.60
N ALA A 118 3.50 2.46 -11.45
CA ALA A 118 3.84 1.82 -10.18
C ALA A 118 2.76 0.80 -9.78
N VAL A 119 3.11 -0.10 -8.87
CA VAL A 119 2.21 -1.11 -8.30
C VAL A 119 1.92 -0.75 -6.84
N PRO A 120 1.00 0.19 -6.55
CA PRO A 120 0.68 0.55 -5.18
C PRO A 120 -0.04 -0.59 -4.45
N VAL A 121 0.37 -0.84 -3.21
CA VAL A 121 -0.30 -1.73 -2.25
C VAL A 121 -0.56 -0.94 -0.98
N VAL A 122 -1.81 -0.90 -0.52
CA VAL A 122 -2.22 -0.08 0.62
C VAL A 122 -2.43 -0.97 1.84
N VAL A 123 -1.75 -0.67 2.95
CA VAL A 123 -2.06 -1.23 4.28
C VAL A 123 -2.66 -0.11 5.11
N HIS A 124 -3.88 -0.28 5.61
CA HIS A 124 -4.56 0.81 6.32
C HIS A 124 -4.61 0.61 7.85
N GLY A 125 -4.69 1.71 8.58
CA GLY A 125 -5.07 1.71 9.99
C GLY A 125 -6.59 1.78 10.19
N GLY A 126 -7.03 2.01 11.43
CA GLY A 126 -8.45 2.28 11.70
C GLY A 126 -8.76 2.58 13.16
N GLY A 127 -7.78 3.06 13.92
CA GLY A 127 -7.91 3.34 15.36
C GLY A 127 -9.17 4.13 15.70
N PRO A 128 -9.42 5.30 15.08
CA PRO A 128 -10.62 6.09 15.31
C PRO A 128 -11.93 5.36 14.98
N ALA A 129 -11.99 4.64 13.85
CA ALA A 129 -13.18 3.88 13.44
C ALA A 129 -13.51 2.74 14.42
N ILE A 130 -12.48 2.02 14.89
CA ILE A 130 -12.64 0.99 15.93
C ILE A 130 -13.16 1.62 17.22
N SER A 131 -12.53 2.71 17.70
CA SER A 131 -12.94 3.37 18.94
C SER A 131 -14.37 3.89 18.88
N LYS A 132 -14.80 4.43 17.73
CA LYS A 132 -16.18 4.86 17.49
C LYS A 132 -17.15 3.69 17.58
N LEU A 133 -16.89 2.60 16.85
CA LEU A 133 -17.76 1.42 16.84
C LEU A 133 -17.88 0.77 18.23
N LEU A 134 -16.76 0.66 18.96
CA LEU A 134 -16.77 0.15 20.33
C LEU A 134 -17.62 1.04 21.26
N GLY A 135 -17.50 2.36 21.14
CA GLY A 135 -18.31 3.31 21.91
C GLY A 135 -19.81 3.18 21.64
N GLU A 136 -20.21 3.01 20.37
CA GLU A 136 -21.61 2.80 19.96
C GLU A 136 -22.24 1.54 20.58
N VAL A 137 -21.43 0.52 20.87
CA VAL A 137 -21.89 -0.74 21.50
C VAL A 137 -21.59 -0.82 23.01
N GLY A 138 -21.20 0.30 23.62
CA GLY A 138 -20.94 0.41 25.06
C GLY A 138 -19.68 -0.31 25.53
N LEU A 139 -18.70 -0.52 24.65
CA LEU A 139 -17.39 -1.11 24.97
C LEU A 139 -16.30 -0.03 25.06
N GLU A 140 -15.45 -0.14 26.07
CA GLU A 140 -14.35 0.81 26.28
C GLU A 140 -13.11 0.45 25.45
N SER A 141 -12.58 1.43 24.72
CA SER A 141 -11.34 1.30 23.98
C SER A 141 -10.12 1.47 24.90
N ARG A 142 -9.47 0.37 25.30
CA ARG A 142 -8.27 0.40 26.15
C ARG A 142 -6.98 0.12 25.38
N PHE A 143 -5.95 0.93 25.61
CA PHE A 143 -4.62 0.75 25.04
C PHE A 143 -3.59 0.42 26.13
N ILE A 144 -2.69 -0.52 25.84
CA ILE A 144 -1.56 -0.91 26.69
C ILE A 144 -0.31 -0.92 25.80
N ALA A 145 0.65 -0.05 26.11
CA ALA A 145 1.91 0.08 25.38
C ALA A 145 1.74 0.19 23.86
N GLY A 146 0.83 1.06 23.41
CA GLY A 146 0.57 1.31 21.99
C GLY A 146 -0.32 0.28 21.28
N HIS A 147 -0.69 -0.82 21.96
CA HIS A 147 -1.59 -1.83 21.40
C HIS A 147 -2.99 -1.74 22.03
N ARG A 148 -4.02 -1.90 21.21
CA ARG A 148 -5.40 -2.01 21.69
C ARG A 148 -5.58 -3.37 22.37
N LYS A 149 -5.97 -3.38 23.65
CA LYS A 149 -6.38 -4.62 24.31
C LYS A 149 -7.61 -5.16 23.58
N THR A 150 -7.49 -6.38 23.07
CA THR A 150 -8.45 -6.94 22.11
C THR A 150 -8.85 -8.32 22.63
N ASP A 151 -9.89 -8.42 23.45
CA ASP A 151 -10.48 -9.73 23.77
C ASP A 151 -11.35 -10.25 22.62
N ARG A 152 -11.91 -11.44 22.77
CA ARG A 152 -12.73 -12.09 21.73
C ARG A 152 -13.93 -11.28 21.29
N ARG A 153 -14.56 -10.54 22.21
CA ARG A 153 -15.68 -9.68 21.86
C ARG A 153 -15.19 -8.45 21.10
N VAL A 154 -14.10 -7.83 21.55
CA VAL A 154 -13.50 -6.67 20.90
C VAL A 154 -12.97 -7.03 19.50
N MET A 155 -12.40 -8.22 19.30
CA MET A 155 -11.83 -8.65 18.02
C MET A 155 -12.86 -8.62 16.88
N GLY A 156 -14.08 -9.10 17.12
CA GLY A 156 -15.15 -9.04 16.12
C GLY A 156 -15.48 -7.60 15.67
N TYR A 157 -15.46 -6.63 16.59
CA TYR A 157 -15.65 -5.22 16.25
C TYR A 157 -14.43 -4.58 15.59
N VAL A 158 -13.22 -5.03 15.94
CA VAL A 158 -12.00 -4.63 15.24
C VAL A 158 -12.09 -5.05 13.77
N GLU A 159 -12.48 -6.30 13.50
CA GLU A 159 -12.65 -6.80 12.13
C GLU A 159 -13.75 -6.06 11.36
N MET A 160 -14.92 -5.86 11.97
CA MET A 160 -16.00 -5.09 11.34
C MET A 160 -15.56 -3.66 10.98
N ALA A 161 -14.85 -2.97 11.87
CA ALA A 161 -14.38 -1.61 11.62
C ALA A 161 -13.28 -1.57 10.54
N LEU A 162 -12.29 -2.45 10.60
CA LEU A 162 -11.17 -2.46 9.67
C LEU A 162 -11.60 -2.97 8.29
N SER A 163 -12.03 -4.23 8.20
CA SER A 163 -12.36 -4.89 6.92
C SER A 163 -13.69 -4.40 6.35
N GLY A 164 -14.70 -4.17 7.19
CA GLY A 164 -16.04 -3.80 6.73
C GLY A 164 -16.17 -2.31 6.39
N LYS A 165 -15.66 -1.42 7.26
CA LYS A 165 -15.88 0.02 7.14
C LYS A 165 -14.71 0.74 6.47
N VAL A 166 -13.51 0.71 7.06
CA VAL A 166 -12.37 1.50 6.56
C VAL A 166 -11.91 0.99 5.20
N ASN A 167 -11.70 -0.32 5.08
CA ASN A 167 -11.21 -0.94 3.85
C ASN A 167 -12.16 -0.65 2.66
N SER A 168 -13.46 -0.93 2.83
CA SER A 168 -14.50 -0.65 1.84
C SER A 168 -14.57 0.82 1.42
N GLU A 169 -14.28 1.75 2.34
CA GLU A 169 -14.28 3.18 2.04
C GLU A 169 -13.12 3.57 1.12
N ILE A 170 -11.91 3.06 1.39
CA ILE A 170 -10.73 3.26 0.53
C ILE A 170 -10.98 2.65 -0.86
N VAL A 171 -11.47 1.40 -0.92
CA VAL A 171 -11.80 0.70 -2.18
C VAL A 171 -12.80 1.51 -3.02
N LYS A 172 -13.86 2.02 -2.39
CA LYS A 172 -14.86 2.87 -3.04
C LYS A 172 -14.24 4.15 -3.61
N LEU A 173 -13.34 4.81 -2.87
CA LEU A 173 -12.68 6.03 -3.34
C LEU A 173 -11.75 5.73 -4.53
N ILE A 174 -10.95 4.66 -4.48
CA ILE A 174 -10.10 4.26 -5.61
C ILE A 174 -10.95 3.97 -6.85
N GLY A 175 -12.06 3.25 -6.67
CA GLY A 175 -13.01 2.97 -7.75
C GLY A 175 -13.66 4.23 -8.33
N PHE A 176 -13.95 5.24 -7.51
CA PHE A 176 -14.43 6.55 -7.96
C PHE A 176 -13.43 7.26 -8.88
N HIS A 177 -12.13 7.07 -8.66
CA HIS A 177 -11.07 7.56 -9.55
C HIS A 177 -10.85 6.69 -10.80
N GLY A 178 -11.65 5.65 -11.03
CA GLY A 178 -11.60 4.80 -12.22
C GLY A 178 -10.57 3.67 -12.16
N PHE A 179 -10.00 3.38 -10.98
CA PHE A 179 -9.02 2.31 -10.82
C PHE A 179 -9.63 1.06 -10.19
N LYS A 180 -9.17 -0.10 -10.67
CA LYS A 180 -9.53 -1.40 -10.08
C LYS A 180 -8.87 -1.51 -8.70
N SER A 181 -9.63 -1.85 -7.67
CA SER A 181 -9.11 -2.15 -6.32
C SER A 181 -9.87 -3.32 -5.70
N VAL A 182 -9.22 -4.02 -4.77
CA VAL A 182 -9.84 -5.10 -3.98
C VAL A 182 -9.44 -4.94 -2.54
N GLY A 183 -10.45 -4.99 -1.68
CA GLY A 183 -10.30 -5.04 -0.24
C GLY A 183 -10.08 -6.46 0.26
N ILE A 184 -8.98 -6.69 0.97
CA ILE A 184 -8.66 -7.94 1.65
C ILE A 184 -8.15 -7.68 3.07
N SER A 185 -8.00 -8.72 3.85
CA SER A 185 -7.30 -8.79 5.12
C SER A 185 -6.15 -9.78 5.04
N GLY A 186 -5.30 -9.84 6.07
CA GLY A 186 -4.29 -10.91 6.15
C GLY A 186 -4.89 -12.32 6.32
N LYS A 187 -6.20 -12.47 6.55
CA LYS A 187 -6.86 -13.78 6.60
C LYS A 187 -7.03 -14.39 5.20
N ASP A 188 -7.24 -13.54 4.21
CA ASP A 188 -7.67 -13.94 2.89
C ASP A 188 -6.52 -14.65 2.15
N GLY A 189 -6.81 -15.84 1.61
CA GLY A 189 -5.81 -16.67 0.93
C GLY A 189 -4.66 -17.17 1.81
N GLY A 190 -4.77 -17.08 3.15
CA GLY A 190 -3.66 -17.41 4.06
C GLY A 190 -2.52 -16.39 4.02
N LEU A 191 -2.82 -15.13 3.67
CA LEU A 191 -1.84 -14.07 3.45
C LEU A 191 -0.93 -13.80 4.66
N VAL A 192 -1.45 -13.81 5.89
CA VAL A 192 -0.67 -13.52 7.10
C VAL A 192 -0.95 -14.54 8.21
N THR A 193 0.12 -15.23 8.62
CA THR A 193 0.14 -16.00 9.86
C THR A 193 0.57 -15.09 11.01
N ALA A 194 -0.20 -15.08 12.08
CA ALA A 194 0.02 -14.23 13.25
C ALA A 194 0.43 -15.04 14.47
N ARG A 195 1.41 -14.53 15.22
CA ARG A 195 1.76 -15.09 16.53
C ARG A 195 1.21 -14.20 17.63
N LYS A 196 0.53 -14.79 18.62
CA LYS A 196 0.01 -14.06 19.78
C LYS A 196 1.12 -13.28 20.49
N ARG A 197 0.91 -11.97 20.66
CA ARG A 197 1.84 -11.08 21.34
C ARG A 197 1.65 -11.18 22.85
N ILE A 198 2.71 -11.56 23.57
CA ILE A 198 2.71 -11.56 25.03
C ILE A 198 3.52 -10.37 25.54
N HIS A 199 2.83 -9.36 26.06
CA HIS A 199 3.48 -8.13 26.49
C HIS A 199 4.23 -8.36 27.81
N ARG A 200 5.42 -7.76 27.94
CA ARG A 200 6.23 -7.81 29.17
C ARG A 200 6.34 -6.41 29.74
N VAL A 201 5.60 -6.15 30.82
CA VAL A 201 5.65 -4.85 31.52
C VAL A 201 6.64 -4.95 32.66
N ARG A 202 7.64 -4.07 32.69
CA ARG A 202 8.52 -3.89 33.86
C ARG A 202 7.87 -2.91 34.82
N GLU A 203 7.53 -3.37 36.01
CA GLU A 203 6.96 -2.54 37.07
C GLU A 203 7.68 -2.89 38.38
N GLY A 204 8.34 -1.90 39.01
CA GLY A 204 9.08 -2.11 40.26
C GLY A 204 10.20 -3.17 40.19
N GLY A 205 10.89 -3.28 39.05
CA GLY A 205 11.96 -4.27 38.85
C GLY A 205 11.50 -5.70 38.54
N LYS A 206 10.19 -5.97 38.52
CA LYS A 206 9.61 -7.27 38.13
C LYS A 206 9.02 -7.19 36.73
N VAL A 207 9.22 -8.24 35.93
CA VAL A 207 8.60 -8.39 34.61
C VAL A 207 7.28 -9.14 34.78
N ARG A 208 6.14 -8.48 34.54
CA ARG A 208 4.83 -9.13 34.46
C ARG A 208 4.48 -9.39 33.00
N ARG A 209 4.04 -10.62 32.71
CA ARG A 209 3.42 -10.95 31.43
C ARG A 209 1.99 -10.40 31.44
N SER A 210 1.63 -9.60 30.44
CA SER A 210 0.28 -9.08 30.23
C SER A 210 -0.26 -9.67 28.94
N ASP A 211 -1.38 -10.40 29.06
CA ASP A 211 -2.13 -10.90 27.92
C ASP A 211 -3.09 -9.81 27.44
N LEU A 212 -2.86 -9.34 26.21
CA LEU A 212 -3.69 -8.32 25.58
C LEU A 212 -4.89 -8.92 24.82
N GLY A 213 -5.05 -10.24 24.86
CA GLY A 213 -6.04 -11.00 24.11
C GLY A 213 -5.54 -11.33 22.71
N GLN A 214 -6.41 -11.19 21.72
CA GLN A 214 -6.16 -11.36 20.28
C GLN A 214 -5.37 -10.18 19.69
N VAL A 215 -4.22 -9.88 20.29
CA VAL A 215 -3.20 -9.00 19.73
C VAL A 215 -2.05 -9.85 19.24
N GLY A 216 -1.63 -9.66 17.99
CA GLY A 216 -0.61 -10.48 17.36
C GLY A 216 0.52 -9.67 16.72
N ASP A 217 1.59 -10.38 16.43
CA ASP A 217 2.70 -9.94 15.58
C ASP A 217 2.71 -10.79 14.31
N VAL A 218 3.25 -10.25 13.21
CA VAL A 218 3.43 -11.01 11.98
C VAL A 218 4.46 -12.11 12.22
N GLU A 219 4.10 -13.35 11.91
CA GLU A 219 5.02 -14.49 11.94
C GLU A 219 5.50 -14.85 10.54
N SER A 220 4.59 -14.90 9.58
CA SER A 220 4.93 -15.09 8.17
C SER A 220 3.88 -14.46 7.24
N ILE A 221 4.29 -14.17 6.01
CA ILE A 221 3.43 -13.61 4.95
C ILE A 221 3.56 -14.49 3.69
N GLN A 222 2.43 -14.83 3.09
CA GLN A 222 2.33 -15.53 1.79
C GLN A 222 1.79 -14.54 0.73
N PRO A 223 2.67 -13.86 -0.04
CA PRO A 223 2.28 -12.71 -0.84
C PRO A 223 1.57 -13.06 -2.16
N ASP A 224 1.45 -14.34 -2.52
CA ASP A 224 0.91 -14.82 -3.80
C ASP A 224 -0.43 -14.19 -4.18
N LEU A 225 -1.34 -14.05 -3.20
CA LEU A 225 -2.63 -13.39 -3.44
C LEU A 225 -2.46 -11.92 -3.83
N VAL A 226 -1.57 -11.19 -3.14
CA VAL A 226 -1.30 -9.77 -3.42
C VAL A 226 -0.68 -9.61 -4.80
N HIS A 227 0.28 -10.47 -5.17
CA HIS A 227 0.87 -10.51 -6.50
C HIS A 227 -0.18 -10.79 -7.58
N THR A 228 -1.02 -11.81 -7.37
CA THR A 228 -2.11 -12.16 -8.30
C THR A 228 -3.06 -10.99 -8.54
N LEU A 229 -3.45 -10.27 -7.48
CA LEU A 229 -4.30 -9.09 -7.59
C LEU A 229 -3.60 -7.94 -8.33
N ALA A 230 -2.35 -7.66 -7.99
CA ALA A 230 -1.54 -6.62 -8.60
C ALA A 230 -1.33 -6.86 -10.11
N GLU A 231 -1.00 -8.10 -10.50
CA GLU A 231 -0.87 -8.55 -11.90
C GLU A 231 -2.21 -8.51 -12.66
N GLY A 232 -3.33 -8.64 -11.94
CA GLY A 232 -4.68 -8.40 -12.46
C GLY A 232 -5.02 -6.92 -12.66
N GLY A 233 -4.10 -6.01 -12.32
CA GLY A 233 -4.28 -4.57 -12.43
C GLY A 233 -4.99 -3.93 -11.23
N TYR A 234 -5.32 -4.71 -10.20
CA TYR A 234 -5.96 -4.19 -8.99
C TYR A 234 -4.94 -3.47 -8.08
N ILE A 235 -5.41 -2.48 -7.33
CA ILE A 235 -4.74 -1.92 -6.15
C ILE A 235 -5.23 -2.71 -4.92
N PRO A 236 -4.39 -3.55 -4.30
CA PRO A 236 -4.77 -4.27 -3.09
C PRO A 236 -4.84 -3.33 -1.89
N VAL A 237 -5.94 -3.39 -1.14
CA VAL A 237 -6.16 -2.63 0.11
C VAL A 237 -6.30 -3.63 1.25
N ILE A 238 -5.36 -3.61 2.20
CA ILE A 238 -5.15 -4.69 3.16
C ILE A 238 -5.44 -4.21 4.58
N ALA A 239 -6.37 -4.88 5.26
CA ALA A 239 -6.65 -4.73 6.68
C ALA A 239 -5.64 -5.54 7.54
N PRO A 240 -5.07 -4.96 8.61
CA PRO A 240 -3.98 -5.55 9.39
C PRO A 240 -4.50 -6.58 10.42
N ILE A 241 -5.10 -7.66 9.93
CA ILE A 241 -5.61 -8.80 10.70
C ILE A 241 -4.91 -10.05 10.18
N GLY A 242 -4.38 -10.89 11.05
CA GLY A 242 -3.81 -12.19 10.67
C GLY A 242 -4.45 -13.34 11.44
N VAL A 243 -4.13 -14.58 11.04
CA VAL A 243 -4.67 -15.80 11.64
C VAL A 243 -3.55 -16.55 12.36
N GLY A 244 -3.77 -16.97 13.60
CA GLY A 244 -2.80 -17.80 14.32
C GLY A 244 -2.95 -19.29 14.01
N ASP A 245 -1.95 -20.08 14.42
CA ASP A 245 -1.99 -21.56 14.32
C ASP A 245 -3.15 -22.18 15.12
N ASP A 246 -3.72 -21.42 16.06
CA ASP A 246 -4.92 -21.75 16.84
C ASP A 246 -6.24 -21.44 16.11
N LEU A 247 -6.17 -20.98 14.86
CA LEU A 247 -7.30 -20.52 14.02
C LEU A 247 -8.07 -19.33 14.62
N GLU A 248 -7.45 -18.61 15.55
CA GLU A 248 -8.00 -17.35 16.06
C GLU A 248 -7.48 -16.17 15.25
N ASP A 249 -8.32 -15.15 15.10
CA ASP A 249 -7.93 -13.90 14.46
C ASP A 249 -7.13 -13.04 15.43
N TYR A 250 -6.14 -12.32 14.92
CA TYR A 250 -5.29 -11.42 15.69
C TYR A 250 -5.26 -10.02 15.07
N ASN A 251 -5.50 -9.02 15.92
CA ASN A 251 -5.31 -7.61 15.60
C ASN A 251 -3.81 -7.27 15.62
N ILE A 252 -3.25 -6.92 14.46
CA ILE A 252 -1.84 -6.60 14.29
C ILE A 252 -1.67 -5.08 14.18
N ASN A 253 -0.58 -4.55 14.73
CA ASN A 253 -0.25 -3.13 14.54
C ASN A 253 -0.06 -2.84 13.04
N ALA A 254 -0.79 -1.84 12.51
CA ALA A 254 -0.80 -1.53 11.08
C ALA A 254 0.56 -1.07 10.53
N ASP A 255 1.37 -0.36 11.32
CA ASP A 255 2.72 0.03 10.92
C ASP A 255 3.59 -1.23 10.78
N MET A 256 3.64 -2.08 11.81
CA MET A 256 4.42 -3.34 11.76
C MET A 256 3.95 -4.29 10.65
N PHE A 257 2.62 -4.43 10.47
CA PHE A 257 2.05 -5.20 9.37
C PHE A 257 2.56 -4.68 8.02
N ALA A 258 2.55 -3.36 7.83
CA ALA A 258 3.05 -2.72 6.62
C ALA A 258 4.54 -3.00 6.41
N GLY A 259 5.37 -2.85 7.45
CA GLY A 259 6.81 -3.13 7.36
C GLY A 259 7.12 -4.54 6.86
N HIS A 260 6.50 -5.55 7.48
CA HIS A 260 6.67 -6.93 7.05
C HIS A 260 6.08 -7.21 5.68
N MET A 261 4.94 -6.60 5.34
CA MET A 261 4.32 -6.75 4.01
C MET A 261 5.19 -6.13 2.91
N ALA A 262 5.83 -4.98 3.16
CA ALA A 262 6.74 -4.36 2.19
C ALA A 262 7.93 -5.29 1.88
N ALA A 263 8.52 -5.88 2.92
CA ALA A 263 9.58 -6.87 2.79
C ALA A 263 9.12 -8.10 2.00
N ALA A 264 7.97 -8.68 2.34
CA ALA A 264 7.44 -9.87 1.68
C ALA A 264 7.12 -9.64 0.19
N LEU A 265 6.79 -8.41 -0.19
CA LEU A 265 6.46 -8.03 -1.57
C LEU A 265 7.65 -7.54 -2.40
N ASP A 266 8.87 -7.55 -1.86
CA ASP A 266 10.07 -6.94 -2.47
C ASP A 266 9.79 -5.50 -2.95
N ALA A 267 9.15 -4.70 -2.07
CA ALA A 267 8.76 -3.35 -2.42
C ALA A 267 9.97 -2.47 -2.75
N ALA A 268 9.87 -1.66 -3.82
CA ALA A 268 10.91 -0.67 -4.14
C ALA A 268 10.95 0.48 -3.13
N ALA A 269 9.81 0.76 -2.48
CA ALA A 269 9.72 1.72 -1.40
C ALA A 269 8.57 1.38 -0.45
N MET A 270 8.74 1.75 0.82
CA MET A 270 7.68 1.80 1.81
C MET A 270 7.42 3.26 2.19
N VAL A 271 6.16 3.70 2.23
CA VAL A 271 5.77 5.04 2.70
C VAL A 271 4.78 4.90 3.85
N ALA A 272 5.13 5.42 5.03
CA ALA A 272 4.27 5.50 6.19
C ALA A 272 3.70 6.91 6.36
N LEU A 273 2.40 7.05 6.11
CA LEU A 273 1.67 8.30 6.35
C LEU A 273 1.41 8.50 7.84
N THR A 274 1.69 9.70 8.33
CA THR A 274 1.58 10.08 9.73
C THR A 274 1.05 11.51 9.89
N ASP A 275 0.82 11.94 11.13
CA ASP A 275 0.27 13.26 11.48
C ASP A 275 1.36 14.28 11.84
N VAL A 276 2.62 13.96 11.58
CA VAL A 276 3.79 14.80 11.88
C VAL A 276 4.70 14.85 10.67
N ASP A 277 5.52 15.90 10.57
CA ASP A 277 6.37 16.14 9.39
C ASP A 277 7.37 15.02 9.14
N GLY A 278 7.87 14.36 10.18
CA GLY A 278 8.78 13.23 10.10
C GLY A 278 9.40 12.96 11.47
N LEU A 279 10.66 12.53 11.48
CA LEU A 279 11.48 12.46 12.69
C LEU A 279 12.11 13.83 12.97
N LEU A 280 11.84 14.38 14.15
CA LEU A 280 12.36 15.69 14.58
C LEU A 280 13.40 15.48 15.70
N LEU A 281 14.49 16.26 15.71
CA LEU A 281 15.42 16.25 16.87
C LEU A 281 14.74 16.83 18.11
N ASP A 282 13.94 17.89 17.92
CA ASP A 282 13.04 18.44 18.90
C ASP A 282 11.60 18.32 18.39
N LYS A 283 10.79 17.53 19.08
CA LYS A 283 9.38 17.27 18.72
C LYS A 283 8.53 18.54 18.64
N ASP A 284 8.95 19.61 19.30
CA ASP A 284 8.22 20.87 19.39
C ASP A 284 8.75 21.92 18.38
N ASP A 285 9.81 21.62 17.62
CA ASP A 285 10.38 22.50 16.59
C ASP A 285 10.44 21.80 15.21
N PRO A 286 9.52 22.13 14.29
CA PRO A 286 9.51 21.59 12.91
C PRO A 286 10.79 21.87 12.11
N ALA A 287 11.56 22.91 12.46
CA ALA A 287 12.83 23.22 11.79
C ALA A 287 13.90 22.15 12.05
N THR A 288 13.69 21.28 13.04
CA THR A 288 14.61 20.20 13.40
C THR A 288 14.31 18.88 12.69
N LEU A 289 13.52 18.91 11.61
CA LEU A 289 13.26 17.75 10.76
C LEU A 289 14.56 17.11 10.29
N ILE A 290 14.66 15.80 10.50
CA ILE A 290 15.72 14.95 9.98
C ILE A 290 15.24 14.43 8.63
N PRO A 291 15.71 14.97 7.49
CA PRO A 291 15.20 14.57 6.19
C PRO A 291 15.66 13.17 5.78
N GLU A 292 16.79 12.72 6.32
CA GLU A 292 17.39 11.44 6.00
C GLU A 292 18.16 10.89 7.21
N ILE A 293 18.05 9.59 7.46
CA ILE A 293 18.74 8.87 8.52
C ILE A 293 19.05 7.45 8.03
N THR A 294 20.19 6.88 8.45
CA THR A 294 20.48 5.47 8.15
C THR A 294 19.77 4.57 9.15
N ALA A 295 19.53 3.30 8.79
CA ALA A 295 18.99 2.30 9.71
C ALA A 295 19.83 2.19 10.99
N HIS A 296 21.16 2.22 10.85
CA HIS A 296 22.08 2.21 11.98
C HIS A 296 21.86 3.40 12.92
N ALA A 297 21.84 4.63 12.39
CA ALA A 297 21.61 5.83 13.19
C ALA A 297 20.20 5.83 13.83
N ALA A 298 19.19 5.32 13.13
CA ALA A 298 17.85 5.17 13.67
C ALA A 298 17.82 4.21 14.88
N HIS A 299 18.63 3.15 14.89
CA HIS A 299 18.78 2.30 16.08
C HIS A 299 19.44 3.03 17.25
N GLU A 300 20.49 3.81 17.01
CA GLU A 300 21.21 4.58 18.05
C GLU A 300 20.33 5.66 18.68
N GLU A 301 19.41 6.22 17.90
CA GLU A 301 18.50 7.28 18.30
C GLU A 301 17.21 6.78 18.97
N SER A 302 17.05 5.46 19.11
CA SER A 302 15.95 4.82 19.82
C SER A 302 15.93 5.23 21.30
N GLY A 303 14.77 5.71 21.78
CA GLY A 303 14.62 6.21 23.15
C GLY A 303 15.15 7.63 23.38
N ARG A 304 15.80 8.26 22.39
CA ARG A 304 16.21 9.67 22.42
C ARG A 304 15.26 10.54 21.60
N ILE A 305 15.32 10.46 20.28
CA ILE A 305 14.40 11.21 19.40
C ILE A 305 13.23 10.35 18.92
N ILE A 306 13.42 9.03 18.86
CA ILE A 306 12.35 8.08 18.50
C ILE A 306 11.62 7.66 19.78
N GLN A 307 10.48 8.28 20.02
CA GLN A 307 9.67 8.06 21.22
C GLN A 307 8.17 7.92 20.90
N GLY A 308 7.42 7.35 21.84
CA GLY A 308 5.97 7.26 21.78
C GLY A 308 5.45 6.59 20.49
N GLY A 309 4.54 7.26 19.79
CA GLY A 309 3.94 6.74 18.55
C GLY A 309 4.90 6.67 17.36
N MET A 310 6.10 7.26 17.45
CA MET A 310 7.11 7.17 16.39
C MET A 310 7.86 5.83 16.42
N ILE A 311 7.95 5.17 17.59
CA ILE A 311 8.61 3.87 17.76
C ILE A 311 8.09 2.84 16.74
N PRO A 312 6.79 2.50 16.69
CA PRO A 312 6.31 1.49 15.76
C PRO A 312 6.45 1.89 14.29
N LYS A 313 6.55 3.18 13.97
CA LYS A 313 6.74 3.66 12.59
C LYS A 313 8.16 3.40 12.12
N VAL A 314 9.13 3.76 12.95
CA VAL A 314 10.55 3.53 12.65
C VAL A 314 10.86 2.04 12.69
N GLU A 315 10.36 1.29 13.69
CA GLU A 315 10.51 -0.17 13.73
C GLU A 315 9.95 -0.85 12.48
N ALA A 316 8.80 -0.40 11.97
CA ALA A 316 8.23 -0.91 10.73
C ALA A 316 9.09 -0.59 9.50
N CYS A 317 9.61 0.64 9.40
CA CYS A 317 10.54 1.01 8.35
C CYS A 317 11.81 0.16 8.40
N LEU A 318 12.37 -0.06 9.59
CA LEU A 318 13.55 -0.91 9.78
C LEU A 318 13.26 -2.37 9.38
N ALA A 319 12.12 -2.93 9.78
CA ALA A 319 11.70 -4.28 9.37
C ALA A 319 11.58 -4.42 7.83
N ALA A 320 11.08 -3.38 7.15
CA ALA A 320 11.05 -3.36 5.69
C ALA A 320 12.47 -3.36 5.09
N LEU A 321 13.36 -2.49 5.60
CA LEU A 321 14.74 -2.37 5.13
C LEU A 321 15.55 -3.67 5.36
N GLU A 322 15.41 -4.28 6.55
CA GLU A 322 16.02 -5.58 6.88
C GLU A 322 15.56 -6.70 5.94
N GLY A 323 14.31 -6.61 5.46
CA GLY A 323 13.74 -7.51 4.46
C GLY A 323 14.13 -7.21 3.01
N GLY A 324 14.96 -6.20 2.75
CA GLY A 324 15.50 -5.88 1.43
C GLY A 324 14.87 -4.67 0.73
N VAL A 325 13.88 -4.00 1.36
CA VAL A 325 13.33 -2.75 0.80
C VAL A 325 14.44 -1.68 0.77
N PRO A 326 14.71 -1.01 -0.36
CA PRO A 326 15.83 -0.08 -0.44
C PRO A 326 15.68 1.18 0.42
N ARG A 327 14.44 1.70 0.49
CA ARG A 327 14.12 2.98 1.15
C ARG A 327 12.75 2.90 1.82
N ALA A 328 12.67 3.45 3.02
CA ALA A 328 11.42 3.63 3.74
C ALA A 328 11.25 5.11 4.10
N HIS A 329 10.03 5.63 4.00
CA HIS A 329 9.72 7.04 4.17
C HIS A 329 8.67 7.22 5.25
N ILE A 330 8.85 8.20 6.13
CA ILE A 330 7.84 8.68 7.08
C ILE A 330 7.47 10.10 6.67
N VAL A 331 6.22 10.31 6.26
CA VAL A 331 5.76 11.60 5.73
C VAL A 331 4.43 12.04 6.33
N ASN A 332 4.24 13.35 6.42
CA ASN A 332 3.00 13.94 6.89
C ASN A 332 1.89 13.76 5.85
N GLY A 333 0.89 12.94 6.17
CA GLY A 333 -0.26 12.69 5.31
C GLY A 333 -1.26 13.84 5.25
N MET A 334 -1.09 14.89 6.06
CA MET A 334 -1.91 16.10 6.02
C MET A 334 -1.33 17.17 5.09
N THR A 335 -0.08 17.01 4.66
CA THR A 335 0.54 17.88 3.66
C THR A 335 0.10 17.42 2.27
N PRO A 336 -0.53 18.31 1.45
CA PRO A 336 -0.99 17.95 0.13
C PRO A 336 0.13 17.36 -0.72
N HIS A 337 -0.16 16.24 -1.38
CA HIS A 337 0.76 15.58 -2.30
C HIS A 337 2.11 15.16 -1.70
N SER A 338 2.21 14.96 -0.38
CA SER A 338 3.46 14.53 0.27
C SER A 338 3.93 13.15 -0.21
N LEU A 339 2.99 12.25 -0.50
CA LEU A 339 3.26 10.93 -1.07
C LEU A 339 3.94 11.03 -2.45
N LEU A 340 3.38 11.83 -3.36
CA LEU A 340 4.00 12.06 -4.67
C LEU A 340 5.31 12.83 -4.54
N THR A 341 5.38 13.82 -3.64
CA THR A 341 6.57 14.65 -3.45
C THR A 341 7.77 13.81 -3.03
N VAL A 342 7.61 12.94 -2.03
CA VAL A 342 8.72 12.11 -1.52
C VAL A 342 9.18 11.05 -2.53
N LEU A 343 8.24 10.51 -3.32
CA LEU A 343 8.52 9.44 -4.27
C LEU A 343 9.04 9.95 -5.62
N LEU A 344 8.52 11.07 -6.12
CA LEU A 344 8.68 11.49 -7.51
C LEU A 344 9.53 12.75 -7.69
N THR A 345 9.99 13.40 -6.62
CA THR A 345 10.76 14.65 -6.70
C THR A 345 12.04 14.59 -5.86
N ASP A 346 12.98 15.50 -6.08
CA ASP A 346 14.18 15.65 -5.23
C ASP A 346 13.94 16.54 -4.00
N ARG A 347 12.70 17.01 -3.79
CA ARG A 347 12.35 17.75 -2.59
C ARG A 347 12.39 16.83 -1.39
N LYS A 348 13.10 17.26 -0.35
CA LYS A 348 13.09 16.59 0.95
C LYS A 348 11.73 16.87 1.61
N CYS A 349 10.92 15.83 1.77
CA CYS A 349 9.64 15.85 2.45
C CYS A 349 9.60 14.68 3.42
N GLY A 350 9.43 14.99 4.71
CA GLY A 350 9.56 14.04 5.80
C GLY A 350 10.94 13.40 5.92
N THR A 351 10.97 12.19 6.47
CA THR A 351 12.21 11.47 6.80
C THR A 351 12.34 10.23 5.94
N THR A 352 13.47 10.10 5.25
CA THR A 352 13.84 8.87 4.52
C THR A 352 14.82 8.05 5.35
N ILE A 353 14.54 6.77 5.53
CA ILE A 353 15.40 5.80 6.19
C ILE A 353 16.02 4.89 5.12
N THR A 354 17.34 4.73 5.16
CA THR A 354 18.10 3.90 4.20
C THR A 354 18.92 2.83 4.92
N GLY A 355 19.15 1.68 4.28
CA GLY A 355 19.87 0.54 4.88
C GLY A 355 21.36 0.80 5.18
N GLY A 356 21.97 1.87 4.64
CA GLY A 356 23.34 2.25 4.95
C GLY A 356 24.44 1.59 4.09
N MET A 357 24.13 1.01 2.93
CA MET A 357 25.17 0.80 1.91
C MET A 357 25.39 2.12 1.16
N THR A 358 26.55 2.71 1.40
CA THR A 358 27.10 3.82 0.61
C THR A 358 27.06 3.45 -0.87
N ASP A 359 26.48 4.32 -1.70
CA ASP A 359 26.84 4.42 -3.11
C ASP A 359 28.37 4.47 -3.17
N THR A 360 28.96 3.33 -3.50
CA THR A 360 30.39 3.23 -3.66
C THR A 360 30.63 3.58 -5.13
N GLN A 361 31.01 4.84 -5.35
CA GLN A 361 31.81 5.33 -6.48
C GLN A 361 31.38 4.86 -7.88
N GLU A 362 30.68 5.73 -8.61
CA GLU A 362 31.02 5.95 -10.02
C GLU A 362 31.67 7.33 -10.12
N ALA A 363 32.99 7.30 -10.34
CA ALA A 363 33.83 8.42 -10.73
C ALA A 363 34.06 8.39 -12.25
#